data_AF-A0A0R3BVF4-F1
#
_entry.id   AF-A0A0R3BVF4-F1
#
_cell.length_a   1.000
_cell.length_b   1.000
_cell.length_c   1.000
_cell.angle_alpha   90.00
_cell.angle_beta   90.00
_cell.angle_gamma   90.00
#
_symmetry.space_group_name_H-M   'P 1'
#
loop_
_entity.id
_entity.type
_entity.pdbx_description
1 polymer ?
#
loop_
_entity_poly.entity_id
_entity_poly.type
_entity_poly.pdbx_seq_one_letter_code
_entity_poly.pdbx_strand_id
1 'polypeptide(L)'
;MVSYDVTIRDARPIVDELSLDSEGFTLIQHKISCANESDPEVMRDRYLEEMVPFIKDYFKASWVVPKKDAVIIRSVGASSVPPAEKGAGLVRPYVASFAHIDYAPIAGPVMAAREDQLQGIPIRAYSRLMIIQAWHALSEPPQDFPLAFCDGNSVVDTDLVDTVYEKYDVKHKTWLVHYSPVHRWYYFPEMSSDEFALFKGYDSEDDHNPRSAHAAFDNRRAYPNAKPRRSVEARFFVYYD
;
A
#
# COMPACT_ATOMS: atom_id res chain seq x y z
N MET A 1 -22.24 -9.09 15.16
CA MET A 1 -21.35 -8.16 14.44
C MET A 1 -21.79 -6.76 14.85
N VAL A 2 -20.88 -5.96 15.41
CA VAL A 2 -21.17 -4.56 15.78
C VAL A 2 -20.67 -3.68 14.65
N SER A 3 -21.49 -2.70 14.25
CA SER A 3 -21.14 -1.72 13.22
C SER A 3 -20.80 -0.40 13.91
N TYR A 4 -19.77 0.27 13.38
CA TYR A 4 -19.31 1.58 13.87
C TYR A 4 -19.23 2.55 12.69
N ASP A 5 -19.60 3.80 12.94
CA ASP A 5 -19.40 4.87 11.97
C ASP A 5 -17.96 5.38 12.06
N VAL A 6 -17.31 5.51 10.90
CA VAL A 6 -15.94 6.00 10.78
C VAL A 6 -15.94 7.20 9.82
N THR A 7 -15.34 8.30 10.25
CA THR A 7 -15.18 9.49 9.41
C THR A 7 -13.86 9.40 8.64
N ILE A 8 -13.94 9.37 7.31
CA ILE A 8 -12.79 9.47 6.41
C ILE A 8 -12.73 10.90 5.84
N ARG A 9 -11.60 11.57 6.02
CA ARG A 9 -11.40 12.99 5.69
C ARG A 9 -10.61 13.17 4.40
N ASP A 10 -10.85 14.27 3.70
CA ASP A 10 -10.00 14.67 2.57
C ASP A 10 -8.63 15.12 3.09
N ALA A 11 -7.55 14.50 2.61
CA ALA A 11 -6.18 14.85 2.97
C ALA A 11 -5.53 15.91 2.05
N ARG A 12 -6.16 16.31 0.93
CA ARG A 12 -5.60 17.34 0.04
C ARG A 12 -5.23 18.63 0.77
N PRO A 13 -6.03 19.16 1.73
CA PRO A 13 -5.69 20.41 2.41
C PRO A 13 -4.48 20.32 3.35
N ILE A 14 -4.05 19.12 3.74
CA ILE A 14 -2.96 18.88 4.71
C ILE A 14 -1.78 18.16 4.08
N VAL A 15 -1.73 18.02 2.75
CA VAL A 15 -0.75 17.17 2.06
C VAL A 15 0.70 17.55 2.39
N ASP A 16 0.98 18.84 2.56
CA ASP A 16 2.31 19.35 2.88
C ASP A 16 2.70 19.15 4.36
N GLU A 17 1.75 18.75 5.21
CA GLU A 17 1.96 18.42 6.63
C GLU A 17 2.18 16.92 6.84
N LEU A 18 1.82 16.08 5.85
CA LEU A 18 1.88 14.62 5.96
C LEU A 18 3.29 14.09 5.71
N SER A 19 3.74 13.17 6.58
CA SER A 19 5.02 12.49 6.43
C SER A 19 4.94 10.99 6.72
N LEU A 20 5.92 10.25 6.19
CA LEU A 20 6.05 8.82 6.46
C LEU A 20 6.47 8.53 7.91
N ASP A 21 7.11 9.48 8.59
CA ASP A 21 7.63 9.30 9.94
C ASP A 21 6.59 9.68 11.01
N SER A 22 5.65 10.56 10.69
CA SER A 22 4.57 10.95 11.61
C SER A 22 3.31 10.14 11.33
N GLU A 23 2.60 10.42 10.23
CA GLU A 23 1.30 9.79 9.91
C GLU A 23 1.45 8.42 9.24
N GLY A 24 2.61 8.14 8.66
CA GLY A 24 2.91 6.88 7.98
C GLY A 24 2.60 6.88 6.48
N PHE A 25 2.02 7.95 5.95
CA PHE A 25 1.67 8.07 4.54
C PHE A 25 1.83 9.52 4.06
N THR A 26 2.03 9.69 2.75
CA THR A 26 2.09 10.99 2.08
C THR A 26 1.69 10.84 0.61
N LEU A 27 1.58 11.95 -0.11
CA LEU A 27 1.23 11.98 -1.53
C LEU A 27 2.38 12.61 -2.32
N ILE A 28 2.83 11.92 -3.37
CA ILE A 28 3.98 12.32 -4.17
C ILE A 28 3.53 12.59 -5.61
N GLN A 29 3.96 13.73 -6.16
CA GLN A 29 3.82 14.02 -7.59
C GLN A 29 4.93 13.31 -8.36
N HIS A 30 4.55 12.32 -9.16
CA HIS A 30 5.45 11.57 -10.02
C HIS A 30 4.65 10.89 -11.13
N LYS A 31 4.83 11.38 -12.35
CA LYS A 31 4.18 10.82 -13.53
C LYS A 31 4.87 9.54 -13.95
N ILE A 32 4.10 8.45 -13.99
CA ILE A 32 4.58 7.17 -14.52
C ILE A 32 4.34 7.03 -16.03
N SER A 33 5.31 6.47 -16.74
CA SER A 33 5.23 6.26 -18.19
C SER A 33 4.25 5.14 -18.59
N CYS A 34 4.00 4.19 -17.68
CA CYS A 34 3.23 2.98 -17.95
C CYS A 34 1.75 3.04 -17.54
N ALA A 35 1.20 4.23 -17.21
CA ALA A 35 -0.17 4.37 -16.72
C ALA A 35 -1.23 3.74 -17.65
N ASN A 36 -1.03 3.89 -18.95
CA ASN A 36 -1.94 3.40 -20.01
C ASN A 36 -1.54 2.02 -20.57
N GLU A 37 -0.53 1.35 -20.02
CA GLU A 37 -0.14 0.01 -20.47
C GLU A 37 -1.27 -0.99 -20.14
N SER A 38 -1.64 -1.77 -21.14
CA SER A 38 -2.77 -2.72 -21.08
C SER A 38 -2.33 -4.13 -20.71
N ASP A 39 -1.11 -4.52 -21.09
CA ASP A 39 -0.55 -5.82 -20.72
C ASP A 39 -0.07 -5.76 -19.25
N PRO A 40 -0.64 -6.60 -18.35
CA PRO A 40 -0.27 -6.58 -16.93
C PRO A 40 1.22 -6.82 -16.68
N GLU A 41 1.84 -7.76 -17.41
CA GLU A 41 3.24 -8.14 -17.21
C GLU A 41 4.18 -7.02 -17.67
N VAL A 42 3.89 -6.43 -18.84
CA VAL A 42 4.63 -5.26 -19.34
C VAL A 42 4.45 -4.06 -18.41
N MET A 43 3.23 -3.86 -17.89
CA MET A 43 2.91 -2.81 -16.94
C MET A 43 3.73 -2.97 -15.65
N ARG A 44 3.76 -4.18 -15.07
CA ARG A 44 4.59 -4.49 -13.90
C ARG A 44 6.04 -4.17 -14.16
N ASP A 45 6.61 -4.69 -15.25
CA ASP A 45 8.05 -4.59 -15.49
C ASP A 45 8.48 -3.14 -15.68
N ARG A 46 7.73 -2.36 -16.48
CA ARG A 46 7.97 -0.91 -16.64
C ARG A 46 7.77 -0.13 -15.34
N TYR A 47 6.71 -0.45 -14.59
CA TYR A 47 6.45 0.21 -13.30
C TYR A 47 7.59 -0.02 -12.31
N LEU A 48 8.13 -1.23 -12.24
CA LEU A 48 9.27 -1.54 -11.38
C LEU A 48 10.58 -0.92 -11.89
N GLU A 49 10.81 -0.92 -13.20
CA GLU A 49 11.96 -0.26 -13.84
C GLU A 49 12.00 1.25 -13.51
N GLU A 50 10.85 1.90 -13.47
CA GLU A 50 10.70 3.32 -13.17
C GLU A 50 10.74 3.62 -11.66
N MET A 51 9.98 2.85 -10.86
CA MET A 51 9.82 3.15 -9.43
C MET A 51 11.02 2.72 -8.57
N VAL A 52 11.77 1.67 -8.93
CA VAL A 52 12.91 1.24 -8.11
C VAL A 52 13.99 2.34 -8.01
N PRO A 53 14.46 2.95 -9.12
CA PRO A 53 15.38 4.09 -9.06
C PRO A 53 14.77 5.30 -8.33
N PHE A 54 13.49 5.63 -8.60
CA PHE A 54 12.81 6.73 -7.92
C PHE A 54 12.82 6.55 -6.39
N ILE A 55 12.39 5.39 -5.90
CA ILE A 55 12.33 5.07 -4.47
C ILE A 55 13.73 5.11 -3.86
N LYS A 56 14.74 4.55 -4.55
CA LYS A 56 16.13 4.62 -4.09
C LYS A 56 16.59 6.06 -3.90
N ASP A 57 16.35 6.91 -4.89
CA ASP A 57 16.79 8.31 -4.88
C ASP A 57 16.00 9.18 -3.89
N TYR A 58 14.70 8.91 -3.74
CA TYR A 58 13.82 9.59 -2.79
C TYR A 58 14.30 9.35 -1.35
N PHE A 59 14.61 8.10 -1.01
CA PHE A 59 15.04 7.71 0.32
C PHE A 59 16.55 7.82 0.58
N LYS A 60 17.35 8.15 -0.44
CA LYS A 60 18.82 8.09 -0.41
C LYS A 60 19.33 6.73 0.07
N ALA A 61 18.65 5.67 -0.36
CA ALA A 61 18.93 4.30 0.05
C ALA A 61 20.16 3.73 -0.65
N SER A 62 20.86 2.81 0.01
CA SER A 62 21.99 2.09 -0.58
C SER A 62 21.52 1.17 -1.72
N TRP A 63 20.43 0.43 -1.50
CA TRP A 63 19.74 -0.32 -2.54
C TRP A 63 18.25 -0.55 -2.23
N VAL A 64 17.51 -0.95 -3.26
CA VAL A 64 16.08 -1.24 -3.18
C VAL A 64 15.79 -2.56 -3.91
N VAL A 65 14.99 -3.42 -3.30
CA VAL A 65 14.50 -4.68 -3.89
C VAL A 65 12.97 -4.62 -3.99
N PRO A 66 12.38 -4.68 -5.20
CA PRO A 66 10.93 -4.72 -5.34
C PRO A 66 10.40 -6.14 -5.07
N LYS A 67 9.22 -6.25 -4.47
CA LYS A 67 8.51 -7.52 -4.31
C LYS A 67 7.77 -7.88 -5.61
N LYS A 68 8.42 -8.63 -6.51
CA LYS A 68 7.94 -8.85 -7.90
C LYS A 68 6.61 -9.58 -7.98
N ASP A 69 6.36 -10.52 -7.07
CA ASP A 69 5.13 -11.33 -7.00
C ASP A 69 3.96 -10.60 -6.32
N ALA A 70 4.16 -9.36 -5.85
CA ALA A 70 3.15 -8.53 -5.19
C ALA A 70 3.07 -7.11 -5.74
N VAL A 71 3.38 -6.95 -7.04
CA VAL A 71 2.75 -5.90 -7.82
C VAL A 71 1.32 -6.34 -8.08
N ILE A 72 0.33 -5.50 -7.71
CA ILE A 72 -1.08 -5.84 -7.81
C ILE A 72 -1.77 -4.78 -8.64
N ILE A 73 -2.33 -5.18 -9.78
CA ILE A 73 -3.22 -4.36 -10.58
C ILE A 73 -4.64 -4.68 -10.15
N ARG A 74 -5.39 -3.68 -9.69
CA ARG A 74 -6.81 -3.85 -9.37
C ARG A 74 -7.64 -3.20 -10.45
N SER A 75 -8.70 -3.88 -10.88
CA SER A 75 -9.72 -3.34 -11.78
C SER A 75 -11.07 -3.80 -11.24
N VAL A 76 -11.80 -2.89 -10.61
CA VAL A 76 -13.10 -3.20 -10.01
C VAL A 76 -14.16 -3.05 -11.09
N GLY A 77 -14.96 -4.09 -11.35
CA GLY A 77 -16.16 -3.95 -12.17
C GLY A 77 -17.23 -3.24 -11.35
N ALA A 78 -17.86 -2.21 -11.91
CA ALA A 78 -18.90 -1.45 -11.23
C ALA A 78 -19.92 -2.39 -10.56
N SER A 79 -20.03 -2.31 -9.23
CA SER A 79 -21.11 -2.90 -8.40
C SER A 79 -20.88 -4.28 -7.74
N SER A 80 -19.68 -4.88 -7.72
CA SER A 80 -19.48 -6.03 -6.82
C SER A 80 -18.03 -6.22 -6.36
N VAL A 81 -17.86 -6.55 -5.08
CA VAL A 81 -16.63 -7.16 -4.54
C VAL A 81 -16.84 -8.68 -4.65
N PRO A 82 -16.37 -9.35 -5.72
CA PRO A 82 -16.38 -10.81 -5.73
C PRO A 82 -15.49 -11.36 -4.60
N PRO A 83 -15.79 -12.52 -4.02
CA PRO A 83 -14.92 -13.16 -3.03
C PRO A 83 -13.49 -13.28 -3.55
N ALA A 84 -12.50 -13.13 -2.67
CA ALA A 84 -11.11 -13.29 -3.05
C ALA A 84 -10.87 -14.72 -3.60
N GLU A 85 -10.78 -14.88 -4.92
CA GLU A 85 -10.44 -16.17 -5.50
C GLU A 85 -9.00 -16.54 -5.15
N LYS A 86 -8.83 -17.77 -4.65
CA LYS A 86 -7.51 -18.40 -4.49
C LYS A 86 -6.89 -18.50 -5.88
N GLY A 87 -5.88 -17.67 -6.14
CA GLY A 87 -5.11 -17.71 -7.39
C GLY A 87 -5.20 -16.48 -8.29
N ALA A 88 -5.99 -15.44 -7.95
CA ALA A 88 -6.04 -14.22 -8.78
C ALA A 88 -4.64 -13.62 -8.93
N GLY A 89 -4.05 -13.74 -10.12
CA GLY A 89 -2.67 -13.38 -10.48
C GLY A 89 -2.38 -11.89 -10.36
N LEU A 90 -1.63 -11.34 -11.30
CA LEU A 90 -1.23 -9.93 -11.31
C LEU A 90 -2.44 -8.97 -11.29
N VAL A 91 -3.57 -9.37 -11.89
CA VAL A 91 -4.83 -8.61 -11.92
C VAL A 91 -5.83 -9.14 -10.90
N ARG A 92 -6.46 -8.26 -10.12
CA ARG A 92 -7.44 -8.61 -9.08
C ARG A 92 -8.76 -7.86 -9.25
N PRO A 93 -9.91 -8.57 -9.28
CA PRO A 93 -11.23 -7.96 -9.45
C PRO A 93 -11.87 -7.50 -8.12
N TYR A 94 -11.12 -7.51 -7.01
CA TYR A 94 -11.65 -7.18 -5.68
C TYR A 94 -10.76 -6.17 -4.94
N VAL A 95 -11.34 -5.55 -3.93
CA VAL A 95 -10.68 -4.58 -3.04
C VAL A 95 -10.49 -5.16 -1.64
N ALA A 96 -9.45 -4.76 -0.94
CA ALA A 96 -9.27 -5.11 0.47
C ALA A 96 -9.99 -4.06 1.33
N SER A 97 -11.21 -4.36 1.75
CA SER A 97 -12.06 -3.43 2.52
C SER A 97 -11.90 -3.54 4.03
N PHE A 98 -11.06 -4.46 4.51
CA PHE A 98 -10.72 -4.57 5.93
C PHE A 98 -9.51 -3.67 6.24
N ALA A 99 -9.56 -2.95 7.36
CA ALA A 99 -8.43 -2.15 7.84
C ALA A 99 -7.30 -3.06 8.29
N HIS A 100 -6.12 -2.89 7.69
CA HIS A 100 -4.96 -3.71 7.96
C HIS A 100 -3.65 -2.96 7.79
N ILE A 101 -2.60 -3.59 8.31
CA ILE A 101 -1.21 -3.28 8.09
C ILE A 101 -0.55 -4.56 7.59
N ASP A 102 0.03 -4.55 6.39
CA ASP A 102 0.49 -5.76 5.71
C ASP A 102 1.55 -6.55 6.47
N TYR A 103 2.43 -5.88 7.22
CA TYR A 103 3.54 -6.51 7.90
C TYR A 103 3.48 -6.20 9.39
N ALA A 104 3.26 -7.23 10.20
CA ALA A 104 3.63 -7.14 11.60
C ALA A 104 5.17 -7.02 11.71
N PRO A 105 5.74 -6.46 12.79
CA PRO A 105 7.17 -6.26 12.99
C PRO A 105 8.03 -7.49 12.64
N ILE A 106 7.62 -8.67 13.11
CA ILE A 106 8.36 -9.92 12.86
C ILE A 106 8.36 -10.35 11.39
N ALA A 107 7.36 -9.93 10.60
CA ALA A 107 7.23 -10.30 9.19
C ALA A 107 8.17 -9.51 8.29
N GLY A 108 8.52 -8.28 8.64
CA GLY A 108 9.31 -7.38 7.80
C GLY A 108 10.63 -7.99 7.30
N PRO A 109 11.58 -8.32 8.20
CA PRO A 109 12.88 -8.87 7.79
C PRO A 109 12.77 -10.27 7.19
N VAL A 110 11.79 -11.07 7.61
CA VAL A 110 11.52 -12.41 7.04
C VAL A 110 11.11 -12.30 5.58
N MET A 111 10.21 -11.36 5.26
CA MET A 111 9.72 -11.14 3.91
C MET A 111 10.80 -10.53 3.00
N ALA A 112 11.62 -9.64 3.55
CA ALA A 112 12.77 -9.06 2.83
C ALA A 112 13.80 -10.14 2.46
N ALA A 113 14.23 -10.95 3.44
CA ALA A 113 15.18 -12.04 3.22
C ALA A 113 14.66 -13.10 2.23
N ARG A 114 13.36 -13.41 2.29
CA ARG A 114 12.71 -14.30 1.32
C ARG A 114 12.77 -13.74 -0.10
N GLU A 115 12.49 -12.45 -0.27
CA GLU A 115 12.51 -11.82 -1.59
C GLU A 115 13.93 -11.81 -2.18
N ASP A 116 14.93 -11.48 -1.36
CA ASP A 116 16.34 -11.56 -1.75
C ASP A 116 16.70 -12.97 -2.22
N GLN A 117 16.30 -14.00 -1.46
CA GLN A 117 16.54 -15.40 -1.82
C GLN A 117 15.89 -15.79 -3.15
N LEU A 118 14.62 -15.42 -3.37
CA LEU A 118 13.90 -15.72 -4.61
C LEU A 118 14.52 -15.05 -5.84
N GLN A 119 15.09 -13.86 -5.65
CA GLN A 119 15.73 -13.11 -6.73
C GLN A 119 17.22 -13.43 -6.88
N GLY A 120 17.76 -14.36 -6.08
CA GLY A 120 19.18 -14.71 -6.11
C GLY A 120 20.10 -13.57 -5.65
N ILE A 121 19.58 -12.65 -4.85
CA ILE A 121 20.33 -11.52 -4.30
C ILE A 121 21.14 -12.05 -3.10
N PRO A 122 22.48 -11.87 -3.08
CA PRO A 122 23.29 -12.29 -1.93
C PRO A 122 22.88 -11.53 -0.68
N ILE A 123 22.79 -12.24 0.45
CA ILE A 123 22.58 -11.63 1.77
C ILE A 123 23.72 -10.66 2.07
N ARG A 124 23.38 -9.47 2.54
CA ARG A 124 24.32 -8.40 2.92
C ARG A 124 23.91 -7.83 4.27
N ALA A 125 24.88 -7.33 5.02
CA ALA A 125 24.57 -6.53 6.20
C ALA A 125 23.90 -5.22 5.77
N TYR A 126 22.98 -4.74 6.58
CA TYR A 126 22.34 -3.43 6.47
C TYR A 126 22.16 -2.85 7.87
N SER A 127 22.22 -1.53 8.00
CA SER A 127 21.93 -0.80 9.24
C SER A 127 20.42 -0.61 9.46
N ARG A 128 19.67 -0.41 8.36
CA ARG A 128 18.22 -0.20 8.38
C ARG A 128 17.53 -0.89 7.20
N LEU A 129 16.34 -1.42 7.48
CA LEU A 129 15.39 -1.94 6.50
C LEU A 129 14.05 -1.21 6.65
N MET A 130 13.52 -0.69 5.56
CA MET A 130 12.12 -0.25 5.47
C MET A 130 11.36 -1.08 4.45
N ILE A 131 10.06 -1.26 4.68
CA ILE A 131 9.13 -1.73 3.64
C ILE A 131 8.22 -0.56 3.30
N ILE A 132 8.37 -0.07 2.07
CA ILE A 132 7.60 1.05 1.56
C ILE A 132 6.67 0.57 0.47
N GLN A 133 5.48 1.14 0.45
CA GLN A 133 4.43 0.80 -0.50
C GLN A 133 4.07 2.01 -1.33
N ALA A 134 3.90 1.81 -2.63
CA ALA A 134 3.43 2.82 -3.55
C ALA A 134 2.09 2.39 -4.13
N TRP A 135 1.11 3.28 -4.11
CA TRP A 135 -0.21 3.06 -4.70
C TRP A 135 -0.57 4.19 -5.67
N HIS A 136 -0.73 3.86 -6.94
CA HIS A 136 -1.20 4.79 -7.98
C HIS A 136 -2.64 4.47 -8.37
N ALA A 137 -3.45 5.53 -8.50
CA ALA A 137 -4.67 5.45 -9.29
C ALA A 137 -4.32 5.48 -10.78
N LEU A 138 -4.81 4.52 -11.54
CA LEU A 138 -4.62 4.44 -13.00
C LEU A 138 -5.89 4.81 -13.78
N SER A 139 -7.05 4.71 -13.13
CA SER A 139 -8.33 5.19 -13.66
C SER A 139 -8.49 6.68 -13.38
N GLU A 140 -9.13 7.39 -14.31
CA GLU A 140 -9.58 8.76 -14.11
C GLU A 140 -10.42 8.91 -12.83
N PRO A 141 -10.37 10.09 -12.18
CA PRO A 141 -11.22 10.36 -11.04
C PRO A 141 -12.66 10.73 -11.45
N PRO A 142 -13.61 10.74 -10.49
CA PRO A 142 -13.48 10.23 -9.12
C PRO A 142 -13.55 8.70 -9.08
N GLN A 143 -12.66 8.03 -8.34
CA GLN A 143 -12.70 6.57 -8.23
C GLN A 143 -13.78 6.08 -7.24
N ASP A 144 -14.39 4.94 -7.53
CA ASP A 144 -15.42 4.29 -6.69
C ASP A 144 -14.87 3.67 -5.40
N PHE A 145 -13.68 3.06 -5.43
CA PHE A 145 -13.06 2.39 -4.28
C PHE A 145 -11.65 2.91 -3.91
N PRO A 146 -11.42 4.21 -3.67
CA PRO A 146 -10.09 4.72 -3.31
C PRO A 146 -9.53 4.07 -2.02
N LEU A 147 -8.25 4.32 -1.72
CA LEU A 147 -7.64 3.92 -0.45
C LEU A 147 -7.81 5.00 0.60
N ALA A 148 -8.24 4.57 1.79
CA ALA A 148 -8.13 5.35 3.01
C ALA A 148 -6.91 4.89 3.82
N PHE A 149 -6.27 5.84 4.48
CA PHE A 149 -5.12 5.67 5.35
C PHE A 149 -5.46 6.20 6.75
N CYS A 150 -5.14 5.44 7.79
CA CYS A 150 -5.23 5.90 9.16
C CYS A 150 -3.91 6.56 9.54
N ASP A 151 -3.98 7.74 10.15
CA ASP A 151 -2.84 8.40 10.77
C ASP A 151 -2.29 7.52 11.89
N GLY A 152 -1.04 7.08 11.73
CA GLY A 152 -0.36 6.20 12.67
C GLY A 152 -0.27 6.75 14.08
N ASN A 153 -0.24 8.08 14.27
CA ASN A 153 -0.26 8.71 15.60
C ASN A 153 -1.63 8.61 16.30
N SER A 154 -2.66 8.06 15.62
CA SER A 154 -3.96 7.78 16.20
C SER A 154 -4.18 6.31 16.53
N VAL A 155 -3.29 5.42 16.09
CA VAL A 155 -3.36 3.98 16.29
C VAL A 155 -2.53 3.60 17.52
N VAL A 156 -3.13 2.85 18.45
CA VAL A 156 -2.42 2.31 19.62
C VAL A 156 -2.29 0.79 19.49
N ASP A 157 -1.25 0.21 20.11
CA ASP A 157 -0.95 -1.22 20.00
C ASP A 157 -2.14 -2.12 20.38
N THR A 158 -2.98 -1.70 21.32
CA THR A 158 -4.17 -2.45 21.73
C THR A 158 -5.26 -2.53 20.66
N ASP A 159 -5.18 -1.71 19.62
CA ASP A 159 -6.07 -1.75 18.47
C ASP A 159 -5.60 -2.78 17.43
N LEU A 160 -4.38 -3.32 17.56
CA LEU A 160 -3.75 -4.17 16.57
C LEU A 160 -3.89 -5.65 16.93
N VAL A 161 -4.40 -6.43 15.98
CA VAL A 161 -4.60 -7.87 16.15
C VAL A 161 -3.73 -8.64 15.18
N ASP A 162 -2.83 -9.42 15.76
CA ASP A 162 -2.04 -10.43 15.10
C ASP A 162 -2.90 -11.41 14.31
N THR A 163 -2.69 -11.47 13.00
CA THR A 163 -3.25 -12.52 12.15
C THR A 163 -2.21 -13.04 11.17
N VAL A 164 -2.53 -14.14 10.49
CA VAL A 164 -1.67 -14.75 9.48
C VAL A 164 -2.24 -14.43 8.12
N TYR A 165 -1.46 -13.74 7.30
CA TYR A 165 -1.69 -13.66 5.88
C TYR A 165 -1.11 -14.91 5.23
N GLU A 166 -1.92 -15.62 4.45
CA GLU A 166 -1.51 -16.81 3.70
C GLU A 166 -1.94 -16.70 2.24
N LYS A 167 -0.98 -16.62 1.32
CA LYS A 167 -1.23 -16.66 -0.12
C LYS A 167 -0.02 -17.22 -0.87
N TYR A 168 -0.25 -18.04 -1.90
CA TYR A 168 0.80 -18.61 -2.76
C TYR A 168 1.91 -19.33 -1.97
N ASP A 169 1.52 -20.10 -0.95
CA ASP A 169 2.43 -20.76 -0.01
C ASP A 169 3.37 -19.81 0.75
N VAL A 170 3.10 -18.50 0.71
CA VAL A 170 3.72 -17.49 1.54
C VAL A 170 2.83 -17.24 2.74
N LYS A 171 3.39 -17.46 3.94
CA LYS A 171 2.76 -17.11 5.20
C LYS A 171 3.56 -16.04 5.90
N HIS A 172 2.91 -14.98 6.35
CA HIS A 172 3.54 -13.99 7.22
C HIS A 172 2.51 -13.38 8.17
N LYS A 173 3.01 -12.73 9.21
CA LYS A 173 2.19 -12.02 10.19
C LYS A 173 1.80 -10.65 9.65
N THR A 174 0.51 -10.33 9.76
CA THR A 174 -0.09 -9.03 9.42
C THR A 174 -0.95 -8.58 10.60
N TRP A 175 -1.30 -7.29 10.67
CA TRP A 175 -2.20 -6.77 11.67
C TRP A 175 -3.54 -6.37 11.06
N LEU A 176 -4.62 -6.82 11.68
CA LEU A 176 -5.94 -6.23 11.52
C LEU A 176 -6.12 -5.13 12.57
N VAL A 177 -6.93 -4.13 12.23
CA VAL A 177 -7.15 -2.97 13.09
C VAL A 177 -8.58 -3.00 13.65
N HIS A 178 -8.69 -3.02 14.98
CA HIS A 178 -9.96 -2.82 15.67
C HIS A 178 -10.46 -1.40 15.50
N TYR A 179 -11.78 -1.22 15.55
CA TYR A 179 -12.35 0.11 15.61
C TYR A 179 -11.89 0.85 16.86
N SER A 180 -11.51 2.11 16.70
CA SER A 180 -11.29 3.05 17.79
C SER A 180 -11.86 4.44 17.41
N PRO A 181 -12.57 5.12 18.32
CA PRO A 181 -13.15 6.43 18.03
C PRO A 181 -12.09 7.54 17.87
N VAL A 182 -10.84 7.29 18.29
CA VAL A 182 -9.75 8.26 18.14
C VAL A 182 -9.02 8.15 16.80
N HIS A 183 -9.27 7.08 16.01
CA HIS A 183 -8.66 6.90 14.70
C HIS A 183 -8.97 8.05 13.76
N ARG A 184 -7.93 8.58 13.11
CA ARG A 184 -8.04 9.65 12.12
C ARG A 184 -7.78 9.08 10.74
N TRP A 185 -8.86 8.83 10.01
CA TRP A 185 -8.80 8.31 8.65
C TRP A 185 -8.84 9.43 7.60
N TYR A 186 -8.03 9.26 6.57
CA TYR A 186 -7.86 10.19 5.47
C TYR A 186 -7.86 9.46 4.11
N TYR A 187 -8.19 10.17 3.04
CA TYR A 187 -8.01 9.73 1.67
C TYR A 187 -7.69 10.92 0.77
N PHE A 188 -7.15 10.65 -0.42
CA PHE A 188 -6.88 11.66 -1.43
C PHE A 188 -7.96 11.57 -2.52
N PRO A 189 -8.95 12.48 -2.57
CA PRO A 189 -9.90 12.54 -3.67
C PRO A 189 -9.22 13.00 -4.96
N GLU A 190 -9.89 12.71 -6.08
CA GLU A 190 -9.48 13.14 -7.42
C GLU A 190 -8.05 12.76 -7.81
N MET A 191 -7.55 11.61 -7.36
CA MET A 191 -6.20 11.17 -7.74
C MET A 191 -6.10 10.93 -9.24
N SER A 192 -5.03 11.43 -9.84
CA SER A 192 -4.62 11.11 -11.22
C SER A 192 -3.47 10.09 -11.23
N SER A 193 -3.06 9.64 -12.42
CA SER A 193 -1.88 8.78 -12.60
C SER A 193 -0.56 9.54 -12.55
N ASP A 194 -0.60 10.87 -12.40
CA ASP A 194 0.59 11.73 -12.27
C ASP A 194 1.07 11.86 -10.81
N GLU A 195 0.40 11.16 -9.88
CA GLU A 195 0.68 11.18 -8.45
C GLU A 195 0.40 9.82 -7.82
N PHE A 196 0.95 9.62 -6.61
CA PHE A 196 0.75 8.38 -5.89
C PHE A 196 0.86 8.53 -4.38
N ALA A 197 0.16 7.66 -3.67
CA ALA A 197 0.28 7.55 -2.23
C ALA A 197 1.49 6.68 -1.90
N LEU A 198 2.40 7.22 -1.10
CA LEU A 198 3.56 6.52 -0.55
C LEU A 198 3.28 6.27 0.93
N PHE A 199 3.43 5.03 1.39
CA PHE A 199 3.14 4.68 2.78
C PHE A 199 4.08 3.62 3.34
N LYS A 200 4.36 3.73 4.63
CA LYS A 200 5.35 2.94 5.36
C LYS A 200 4.69 1.74 6.01
N GLY A 201 5.08 0.55 5.57
CA GLY A 201 4.59 -0.72 6.09
C GLY A 201 5.51 -1.40 7.10
N TYR A 202 6.75 -0.94 7.27
CA TYR A 202 7.73 -1.43 8.26
C TYR A 202 8.98 -0.53 8.25
N ASP A 203 9.64 -0.37 9.40
CA ASP A 203 10.91 0.35 9.53
C ASP A 203 11.70 -0.10 10.77
N SER A 204 12.89 -0.69 10.58
CA SER A 204 13.68 -1.28 11.67
C SER A 204 14.22 -0.26 12.69
N GLU A 205 14.25 1.03 12.37
CA GLU A 205 14.73 2.08 13.29
C GLU A 205 13.60 2.75 14.11
N ASP A 206 12.34 2.55 13.73
CA ASP A 206 11.18 3.19 14.36
C ASP A 206 10.41 2.21 15.24
N ASP A 207 11.12 1.52 16.15
CA ASP A 207 10.60 0.41 16.96
C ASP A 207 9.84 -0.65 16.13
N HIS A 208 10.25 -0.82 14.87
CA HIS A 208 9.59 -1.71 13.91
C HIS A 208 8.14 -1.31 13.61
N ASN A 209 7.69 -0.12 14.00
CA ASN A 209 6.29 0.28 14.03
C ASN A 209 5.75 0.60 12.63
N PRO A 210 4.88 -0.25 12.07
CA PRO A 210 4.22 0.05 10.82
C PRO A 210 3.04 1.00 11.07
N ARG A 211 3.18 2.26 10.65
CA ARG A 211 2.22 3.32 11.01
C ARG A 211 0.97 3.40 10.14
N SER A 212 1.01 2.88 8.91
CA SER A 212 -0.03 3.15 7.92
C SER A 212 -1.05 2.01 7.78
N ALA A 213 -1.99 1.94 8.72
CA ALA A 213 -3.19 1.14 8.51
C ALA A 213 -3.99 1.69 7.32
N HIS A 214 -4.50 0.81 6.46
CA HIS A 214 -5.21 1.22 5.26
C HIS A 214 -6.32 0.25 4.87
N ALA A 215 -7.28 0.76 4.10
CA ALA A 215 -8.40 0.00 3.55
C ALA A 215 -8.95 0.67 2.30
N ALA A 216 -9.48 -0.12 1.37
CA ALA A 216 -10.35 0.41 0.33
C ALA A 216 -11.75 0.67 0.90
N PHE A 217 -12.41 1.74 0.48
CA PHE A 217 -13.78 2.05 0.91
C PHE A 217 -14.65 2.46 -0.28
N ASP A 218 -15.95 2.21 -0.18
CA ASP A 218 -16.95 2.65 -1.16
C ASP A 218 -17.13 4.17 -1.05
N ASN A 219 -16.60 4.91 -2.03
CA ASN A 219 -16.72 6.37 -2.12
C ASN A 219 -18.09 6.77 -2.66
N ARG A 220 -19.10 6.66 -1.79
CA ARG A 220 -20.49 7.01 -2.12
C ARG A 220 -20.67 8.45 -2.58
N ARG A 221 -19.74 9.35 -2.26
CA ARG A 221 -19.75 10.76 -2.69
C ARG A 221 -19.42 10.94 -4.17
N ALA A 222 -18.74 9.97 -4.79
CA ALA A 222 -18.40 10.00 -6.21
C ALA A 222 -19.59 9.65 -7.13
N TYR A 223 -20.60 8.96 -6.60
CA TYR A 223 -21.74 8.53 -7.41
C TYR A 223 -22.68 9.68 -7.78
N PRO A 224 -23.31 9.64 -8.97
CA PRO A 224 -23.29 8.55 -9.95
C PRO A 224 -22.09 8.59 -10.93
N ASN A 225 -21.19 9.57 -10.79
CA ASN A 225 -20.11 9.83 -11.74
C ASN A 225 -18.84 8.99 -11.50
N ALA A 226 -18.84 8.18 -10.43
CA ALA A 226 -17.72 7.35 -10.02
C ALA A 226 -17.21 6.49 -11.18
N LYS A 227 -15.88 6.53 -11.39
CA LYS A 227 -15.16 5.68 -12.32
C LYS A 227 -14.75 4.39 -11.61
N PRO A 228 -14.90 3.23 -12.25
CA PRO A 228 -14.42 1.99 -11.68
C PRO A 228 -12.91 2.06 -11.46
N ARG A 229 -12.48 1.78 -10.23
CA ARG A 229 -11.08 1.89 -9.85
C ARG A 229 -10.21 0.94 -10.65
N ARG A 230 -9.23 1.53 -11.35
CA ARG A 230 -8.02 0.86 -11.80
C ARG A 230 -6.84 1.40 -11.00
N SER A 231 -6.00 0.54 -10.43
CA SER A 231 -4.84 0.96 -9.64
C SER A 231 -3.68 -0.02 -9.75
N VAL A 232 -2.46 0.44 -9.50
CA VAL A 232 -1.30 -0.42 -9.22
C VAL A 232 -0.79 -0.18 -7.81
N GLU A 233 -0.39 -1.26 -7.16
CA GLU A 233 0.20 -1.25 -5.83
C GLU A 233 1.48 -2.09 -5.87
N ALA A 234 2.58 -1.56 -5.34
CA ALA A 234 3.85 -2.27 -5.25
C ALA A 234 4.52 -2.06 -3.88
N ARG A 235 5.35 -3.03 -3.49
CA ARG A 235 6.13 -3.02 -2.25
C ARG A 235 7.62 -3.03 -2.57
N PHE A 236 8.37 -2.23 -1.83
CA PHE A 236 9.81 -2.04 -1.99
C PHE A 236 10.50 -2.26 -0.65
N PHE A 237 11.48 -3.16 -0.63
CA PHE A 237 12.41 -3.32 0.48
C PHE A 237 13.55 -2.33 0.28
N VAL A 238 13.66 -1.36 1.18
CA VAL A 238 14.61 -0.23 1.10
C VAL A 238 15.68 -0.43 2.16
N TYR A 239 16.95 -0.47 1.75
CA TYR A 239 18.07 -0.82 2.60
C TYR A 239 19.11 0.30 2.68
N TYR A 240 19.76 0.37 3.84
CA TYR A 240 20.86 1.29 4.14
C TYR A 240 22.07 0.52 4.66
N ASP A 241 23.27 0.93 4.26
CA ASP A 241 24.53 0.39 4.80
C ASP A 241 24.72 0.73 6.29
#